data_AF-A0A420QRD5-F1
#
_entry.id   AF-A0A420QRD5-F1
#
_cell.length_a   1.000
_cell.length_b   1.000
_cell.length_c   1.000
_cell.angle_alpha   90.00
_cell.angle_beta   90.00
_cell.angle_gamma   90.00
#
_symmetry.space_group_name_H-M   'P 1'
#
loop_
_entity.id
_entity.type
_entity.pdbx_description
1 polymer ?
#
loop_
_entity_poly.entity_id
_entity_poly.type
_entity_poly.pdbx_seq_one_letter_code
_entity_poly.pdbx_strand_id
1 'polypeptide(L)'
;MLSSISLRKGSNLYSSRRKPIMTLVDDTTPGIHDLLFPACDAERYRQLGAVGYHGSCHDNMHKALREFPEIKVRDDWVPDPLNLFMNVAVDHHGGIDIRAPTSDKGQYVILRAEADLVVVMSACPQDMVNVNGDGPADCEYRVIEGSR
;
A
#
# COMPACT_ATOMS: atom_id res chain seq x y z
N MET A 1 1.59 19.45 -4.73
CA MET A 1 2.45 18.57 -3.91
C MET A 1 1.69 18.23 -2.64
N LEU A 2 1.78 16.99 -2.12
CA LEU A 2 1.00 16.55 -0.95
C LEU A 2 1.37 17.32 0.35
N SER A 3 2.64 17.71 0.51
CA SER A 3 3.20 18.47 1.66
C SER A 3 2.73 17.95 3.02
N SER A 4 2.50 16.64 3.12
CA SER A 4 1.99 15.93 4.29
C SER A 4 2.36 14.46 4.15
N ILE A 5 2.53 13.78 5.28
CA ILE A 5 2.69 12.31 5.35
C ILE A 5 1.34 11.58 5.36
N SER A 6 0.23 12.31 5.50
CA SER A 6 -1.13 11.76 5.57
C SER A 6 -1.92 12.09 4.32
N LEU A 7 -2.75 11.15 3.89
CA LEU A 7 -3.70 11.37 2.82
C LEU A 7 -5.01 11.97 3.34
N ARG A 8 -5.67 12.73 2.47
CA ARG A 8 -7.01 13.26 2.68
C ARG A 8 -7.73 13.28 1.35
N LYS A 9 -9.07 13.35 1.38
CA LYS A 9 -9.85 13.56 0.16
C LYS A 9 -9.34 14.79 -0.61
N GLY A 10 -9.10 14.62 -1.90
CA GLY A 10 -8.46 15.58 -2.80
C GLY A 10 -6.93 15.51 -2.84
N SER A 11 -6.29 14.64 -2.06
CA SER A 11 -4.84 14.41 -2.14
C SER A 11 -4.45 13.77 -3.47
N ASN A 12 -3.50 14.40 -4.17
CA ASN A 12 -2.87 13.83 -5.34
C ASN A 12 -1.68 12.95 -4.93
N LEU A 13 -1.53 11.81 -5.59
CA LEU A 13 -0.37 10.93 -5.59
C LEU A 13 0.45 11.19 -6.85
N TYR A 14 1.77 11.12 -6.75
CA TYR A 14 2.68 11.58 -7.79
C TYR A 14 3.62 10.47 -8.25
N SER A 15 3.93 10.46 -9.54
CA SER A 15 5.05 9.69 -10.08
C SER A 15 6.41 10.26 -9.63
N SER A 16 7.47 9.48 -9.81
CA SER A 16 8.87 9.93 -9.68
C SER A 16 9.22 11.14 -10.56
N ARG A 17 8.42 11.40 -11.60
CA ARG A 17 8.53 12.57 -12.50
C ARG A 17 7.69 13.77 -12.02
N ARG A 18 7.17 13.73 -10.80
CA ARG A 18 6.38 14.80 -10.15
C ARG A 18 5.07 15.13 -10.87
N LYS A 19 4.59 14.23 -11.74
CA LYS A 19 3.26 14.33 -12.37
C LYS A 19 2.24 13.60 -11.50
N PRO A 20 1.05 14.18 -11.24
CA PRO A 20 -0.06 13.45 -10.62
C PRO A 20 -0.36 12.18 -11.41
N ILE A 21 -0.59 11.07 -10.70
CA ILE A 21 -0.99 9.78 -11.30
C ILE A 21 -2.32 9.29 -10.75
N MET A 22 -2.62 9.60 -9.48
CA MET A 22 -3.91 9.29 -8.88
C MET A 22 -4.36 10.41 -7.94
N THR A 23 -5.65 10.50 -7.71
CA THR A 23 -6.24 11.38 -6.69
C THR A 23 -7.14 10.58 -5.76
N LEU A 24 -6.98 10.73 -4.45
CA LEU A 24 -7.91 10.19 -3.47
C LEU A 24 -9.22 10.98 -3.50
N VAL A 25 -10.26 10.42 -4.10
CA VAL A 25 -11.56 11.11 -4.28
C VAL A 25 -12.59 10.73 -3.22
N ASP A 26 -12.41 9.60 -2.56
CA ASP A 26 -13.21 9.23 -1.41
C ASP A 26 -12.45 8.30 -0.46
N ASP A 27 -12.77 8.41 0.82
CA ASP A 27 -12.21 7.59 1.89
C ASP A 27 -13.24 7.52 3.01
N THR A 28 -13.73 6.31 3.27
CA THR A 28 -14.74 6.05 4.31
C THR A 28 -14.13 5.63 5.64
N THR A 29 -12.80 5.53 5.71
CA THR A 29 -12.04 5.24 6.93
C THR A 29 -11.74 6.52 7.70
N PRO A 30 -11.12 6.44 8.89
CA PRO A 30 -10.58 7.61 9.59
C PRO A 30 -9.43 8.36 8.87
N GLY A 31 -9.02 7.96 7.66
CA GLY A 31 -7.98 8.63 6.89
C GLY A 31 -6.56 8.19 7.20
N ILE A 32 -6.39 7.01 7.80
CA ILE A 32 -5.09 6.50 8.26
C ILE A 32 -4.54 5.52 7.22
N HIS A 33 -3.53 5.97 6.49
CA HIS A 33 -2.76 5.21 5.52
C HIS A 33 -1.29 5.58 5.65
N ASP A 34 -0.40 4.64 5.35
CA ASP A 34 1.04 4.86 5.45
C ASP A 34 1.68 5.08 4.07
N LEU A 35 2.66 5.99 4.05
CA LEU A 35 3.49 6.35 2.89
C LEU A 35 4.98 6.17 3.19
N LEU A 36 5.35 5.61 4.35
CA LEU A 36 6.70 5.63 4.88
C LEU A 36 7.36 4.26 4.86
N PHE A 37 6.60 3.18 5.08
CA PHE A 37 7.16 1.83 5.15
C PHE A 37 7.32 1.21 3.76
N PRO A 38 8.46 0.57 3.50
CA PRO A 38 8.65 -0.21 2.29
C PRO A 38 7.73 -1.44 2.29
N ALA A 39 7.51 -2.00 1.10
CA ALA A 39 6.83 -3.27 0.97
C ALA A 39 7.54 -4.35 1.81
N CYS A 40 6.78 -5.24 2.46
CA CYS A 40 7.42 -6.38 3.14
C CYS A 40 8.07 -7.31 2.11
N ASP A 41 9.19 -7.92 2.53
CA ASP A 41 10.01 -8.82 1.75
C ASP A 41 10.54 -9.97 2.63
N ALA A 42 11.24 -10.93 2.01
CA ALA A 42 11.80 -12.08 2.72
C ALA A 42 12.83 -11.69 3.80
N GLU A 43 13.55 -10.57 3.66
CA GLU A 43 14.49 -10.11 4.67
C GLU A 43 13.77 -9.55 5.89
N ARG A 44 12.67 -8.80 5.68
CA ARG A 44 11.83 -8.30 6.76
C ARG A 44 11.30 -9.45 7.63
N TYR A 45 10.85 -10.54 7.03
CA TYR A 45 10.39 -11.70 7.79
C TYR A 45 11.53 -12.43 8.52
N ARG A 46 12.72 -12.54 7.90
CA ARG A 46 13.91 -13.09 8.58
C ARG A 46 14.31 -12.26 9.80
N GLN A 47 14.27 -10.93 9.71
CA GLN A 47 14.53 -10.04 10.84
C GLN A 47 13.52 -10.21 11.98
N LEU A 48 12.27 -10.56 11.67
CA LEU A 48 11.21 -10.85 12.64
C LEU A 48 11.30 -12.29 13.21
N GLY A 49 12.25 -13.10 12.74
CA GLY A 49 12.48 -14.46 13.22
C GLY A 49 11.71 -15.55 12.47
N ALA A 50 11.15 -15.25 11.28
CA ALA A 50 10.52 -16.27 10.45
C ALA A 50 11.53 -17.34 10.03
N VAL A 51 11.09 -18.60 10.09
CA VAL A 51 11.88 -19.76 9.63
C VAL A 51 11.33 -20.24 8.30
N GLY A 52 12.17 -20.28 7.27
CA GLY A 52 11.78 -20.71 5.93
C GLY A 52 11.12 -19.61 5.11
N TYR A 53 10.32 -20.01 4.12
CA TYR A 53 9.64 -19.09 3.23
C TYR A 53 8.42 -18.46 3.89
N HIS A 54 8.27 -17.16 3.71
CA HIS A 54 7.08 -16.39 4.08
C HIS A 54 6.64 -15.56 2.87
N GLY A 55 5.34 -15.54 2.56
CA GLY A 55 4.82 -14.71 1.48
C GLY A 55 5.04 -13.23 1.77
N SER A 56 5.21 -12.41 0.73
CA SER A 56 5.53 -10.99 0.91
C SER A 56 4.88 -10.11 -0.16
N CYS A 57 4.69 -8.82 0.14
CA CYS A 57 4.19 -7.86 -0.84
C CYS A 57 5.14 -7.74 -2.03
N HIS A 58 6.45 -7.87 -1.80
CA HIS A 58 7.47 -7.97 -2.84
C HIS A 58 7.17 -9.12 -3.81
N ASP A 59 7.04 -10.34 -3.29
CA ASP A 59 6.78 -11.52 -4.13
C ASP A 59 5.42 -11.47 -4.81
N ASN A 60 4.40 -10.92 -4.13
CA ASN A 60 3.07 -10.73 -4.67
C ASN A 60 3.09 -9.77 -5.87
N MET A 61 3.86 -8.68 -5.81
CA MET A 61 4.01 -7.76 -6.94
C MET A 61 4.63 -8.47 -8.15
N HIS A 62 5.75 -9.16 -7.95
CA HIS A 62 6.40 -9.89 -9.05
C HIS A 62 5.54 -11.04 -9.59
N LYS A 63 4.75 -11.69 -8.73
CA LYS A 63 3.77 -12.70 -9.16
C LYS A 63 2.70 -12.12 -10.06
N ALA A 64 2.11 -10.98 -9.69
CA ALA A 64 1.11 -10.31 -10.51
C ALA A 64 1.70 -9.83 -11.84
N LEU A 65 2.91 -9.23 -11.83
CA LEU A 65 3.55 -8.72 -13.04
C LEU A 65 3.97 -9.81 -14.03
N ARG A 66 4.15 -11.06 -13.60
CA ARG A 66 4.40 -12.19 -14.52
C ARG A 66 3.24 -12.45 -15.49
N GLU A 67 2.04 -11.98 -15.17
CA GLU A 67 0.87 -12.06 -16.06
C GLU A 67 0.91 -10.98 -17.18
N PHE A 68 1.81 -10.00 -17.07
CA PHE A 68 1.97 -8.88 -17.99
C PHE A 68 3.44 -8.80 -18.50
N PRO A 69 3.87 -9.74 -19.35
CA PRO A 69 5.28 -9.88 -19.77
C PRO A 69 5.85 -8.67 -20.52
N GLU A 70 4.99 -7.79 -21.04
CA GLU A 70 5.34 -6.51 -21.63
C GLU A 70 5.85 -5.47 -20.61
N ILE A 71 5.50 -5.65 -19.33
CA ILE A 71 5.93 -4.78 -18.23
C ILE A 71 7.19 -5.37 -17.61
N LYS A 72 8.34 -4.77 -17.94
CA LYS A 72 9.65 -5.21 -17.45
C LYS A 72 10.06 -4.38 -16.25
N VAL A 73 10.13 -5.02 -15.08
CA VAL A 73 10.74 -4.50 -13.87
C VAL A 73 11.96 -5.34 -13.51
N ARG A 74 12.90 -4.79 -12.74
CA ARG A 74 14.00 -5.60 -12.21
C ARG A 74 13.46 -6.52 -11.12
N ASP A 75 13.98 -7.75 -11.03
CA ASP A 75 13.53 -8.75 -10.06
C ASP A 75 13.79 -8.37 -8.59
N ASP A 76 14.70 -7.42 -8.36
CA ASP A 76 15.08 -6.89 -7.05
C ASP A 76 14.44 -5.53 -6.73
N TRP A 77 13.50 -5.09 -7.56
CA TRP A 77 12.93 -3.76 -7.47
C TRP A 77 11.42 -3.80 -7.20
N VAL A 78 11.04 -3.14 -6.12
CA VAL A 78 9.67 -2.80 -5.75
C VAL A 78 9.64 -1.32 -5.34
N PRO A 79 8.71 -0.50 -5.87
CA PRO A 79 8.56 0.86 -5.39
C PRO A 79 7.96 0.88 -3.98
N ASP A 80 8.23 1.93 -3.21
CA ASP A 80 7.55 2.12 -1.93
C ASP A 80 6.02 2.15 -2.16
N PRO A 81 5.25 1.30 -1.47
CA PRO A 81 3.82 1.16 -1.70
C PRO A 81 3.04 2.34 -1.09
N LEU A 82 1.82 2.52 -1.58
CA LEU A 82 0.77 3.14 -0.79
C LEU A 82 0.19 2.07 0.15
N ASN A 83 0.57 2.11 1.43
CA ASN A 83 0.07 1.18 2.43
C ASN A 83 -1.32 1.61 2.89
N LEU A 84 -2.34 1.26 2.10
CA LEU A 84 -3.74 1.51 2.44
C LEU A 84 -4.09 0.83 3.78
N PHE A 85 -4.82 1.57 4.62
CA PHE A 85 -5.30 1.16 5.95
C PHE A 85 -4.23 0.89 7.03
N MET A 86 -2.95 0.93 6.68
CA MET A 86 -1.86 0.71 7.62
C MET A 86 -1.72 1.91 8.58
N ASN A 87 -1.65 1.62 9.88
CA ASN A 87 -1.58 2.62 10.94
C ASN A 87 -0.16 2.73 11.51
N VAL A 88 0.57 3.73 11.03
CA VAL A 88 1.92 4.07 11.48
C VAL A 88 1.89 5.43 12.15
N ALA A 89 2.06 5.45 13.46
CA ALA A 89 2.17 6.69 14.21
C ALA A 89 3.61 7.20 14.18
N VAL A 90 3.77 8.50 13.91
CA VAL A 90 5.05 9.20 13.96
C VAL A 90 4.97 10.27 15.06
N ASP A 91 5.92 10.25 16.00
CA ASP A 91 5.99 11.28 17.04
C ASP A 91 6.85 12.49 16.63
N HIS A 92 6.81 13.54 17.44
CA HIS A 92 7.56 14.78 17.20
C HIS A 92 9.10 14.65 17.35
N HIS A 93 9.58 13.51 17.85
CA HIS A 93 11.00 13.16 17.91
C HIS A 93 11.41 12.24 16.73
N GLY A 94 10.47 11.85 15.86
CA GLY A 94 10.71 10.95 14.74
C GLY A 94 10.59 9.47 15.08
N GLY A 95 10.10 9.13 16.27
CA GLY A 95 9.77 7.76 16.66
C GLY A 95 8.61 7.22 15.83
N ILE A 96 8.66 5.93 15.51
CA ILE A 96 7.68 5.23 14.67
C ILE A 96 7.07 4.08 15.47
N ASP A 97 5.74 3.98 15.45
CA ASP A 97 4.98 2.94 16.15
C ASP A 97 3.93 2.31 15.22
N ILE A 98 4.07 1.01 14.98
CA ILE A 98 3.16 0.23 14.12
C ILE A 98 2.00 -0.26 14.97
N ARG A 99 0.79 0.16 14.59
CA ARG A 99 -0.45 -0.12 15.33
C ARG A 99 -1.44 -0.87 14.45
N ALA A 100 -2.41 -1.50 15.12
CA ALA A 100 -3.55 -2.09 14.43
C ALA A 100 -4.24 -1.05 13.53
N PRO A 101 -4.75 -1.46 12.35
CA PRO A 101 -5.61 -0.63 11.52
C PRO A 101 -6.80 -0.11 12.32
N THR A 102 -7.23 1.11 12.01
CA THR A 102 -8.46 1.69 12.58
C THR A 102 -9.64 1.60 11.63
N SER A 103 -9.47 0.88 10.51
CA SER A 103 -10.51 0.66 9.51
C SER A 103 -11.38 -0.54 9.88
N ASP A 104 -12.67 -0.43 9.58
CA ASP A 104 -13.66 -1.49 9.77
C ASP A 104 -13.95 -2.24 8.45
N LYS A 105 -14.46 -3.46 8.58
CA LYS A 105 -14.92 -4.27 7.45
C LYS A 105 -15.92 -3.49 6.58
N GLY A 106 -15.67 -3.46 5.28
CA GLY A 106 -16.55 -2.81 4.30
C GLY A 106 -16.26 -1.33 4.06
N GLN A 107 -15.33 -0.73 4.82
CA GLN A 107 -14.77 0.57 4.44
C GLN A 107 -13.86 0.43 3.22
N TYR A 108 -13.76 1.53 2.47
CA TYR A 108 -13.08 1.61 1.20
C TYR A 108 -12.48 3.00 0.95
N VAL A 109 -11.55 3.04 0.00
CA VAL A 109 -11.05 4.26 -0.65
C VAL A 109 -11.40 4.22 -2.13
N ILE A 110 -11.56 5.40 -2.74
CA ILE A 110 -11.71 5.55 -4.19
C ILE A 110 -10.54 6.41 -4.69
N LEU A 111 -9.76 5.84 -5.61
CA LEU A 111 -8.65 6.50 -6.29
C LEU A 111 -9.05 6.75 -7.74
N ARG A 112 -9.08 8.02 -8.15
CA ARG A 112 -9.23 8.39 -9.56
C ARG A 112 -7.86 8.33 -10.24
N ALA A 113 -7.76 7.62 -11.35
CA ALA A 113 -6.57 7.65 -12.21
C ALA A 113 -6.49 8.99 -12.97
N GLU A 114 -5.32 9.61 -12.97
CA GLU A 114 -5.03 10.87 -13.69
C GLU A 114 -4.25 10.62 -15.01
N ALA A 115 -3.94 9.36 -15.28
CA ALA A 115 -3.29 8.86 -16.49
C ALA A 115 -3.66 7.39 -16.68
N ASP A 116 -3.28 6.80 -17.82
CA ASP A 116 -3.35 5.35 -18.00
C ASP A 116 -2.32 4.68 -17.08
N LEU A 117 -2.78 3.76 -16.24
CA LEU A 117 -1.98 3.13 -15.20
C LEU A 117 -2.15 1.62 -15.20
N VAL A 118 -1.07 0.94 -14.84
CA VAL A 118 -1.11 -0.42 -14.34
C VAL A 118 -0.99 -0.33 -12.82
N VAL A 119 -1.98 -0.90 -12.12
CA VAL A 119 -2.06 -0.87 -10.66
C VAL A 119 -1.90 -2.29 -10.15
N VAL A 120 -0.93 -2.49 -9.26
CA VAL A 120 -0.72 -3.78 -8.59
C VAL A 120 -1.14 -3.62 -7.13
N MET A 121 -1.96 -4.55 -6.65
CA MET A 121 -2.38 -4.59 -5.25
C MET A 121 -1.96 -5.92 -4.63
N SER A 122 -1.51 -5.84 -3.38
CA SER A 122 -1.15 -6.99 -2.58
C SER A 122 -1.87 -6.90 -1.26
N ALA A 123 -2.72 -7.89 -0.96
CA ALA A 123 -3.18 -8.11 0.41
C ALA A 123 -1.97 -8.53 1.25
N CYS A 124 -1.52 -7.65 2.15
CA CYS A 124 -0.28 -7.85 2.89
C CYS A 124 -0.37 -9.09 3.77
N PRO A 125 0.52 -10.09 3.63
CA PRO A 125 0.46 -11.33 4.40
C PRO A 125 1.08 -11.21 5.80
N GLN A 126 1.40 -10.00 6.29
CA GLN A 126 2.05 -9.80 7.58
C GLN A 126 1.19 -10.29 8.75
N ASP A 127 1.73 -11.25 9.51
CA ASP A 127 1.08 -11.88 10.66
C ASP A 127 1.98 -11.91 11.92
N MET A 128 3.21 -11.38 11.85
CA MET A 128 4.19 -11.39 12.95
C MET A 128 4.24 -10.07 13.74
N VAL A 129 3.64 -9.01 13.21
CA VAL A 129 3.52 -7.70 13.87
C VAL A 129 2.12 -7.12 13.65
N ASN A 130 1.73 -6.14 14.46
CA ASN A 130 0.38 -5.59 14.50
C ASN A 130 0.04 -4.65 13.31
N VAL A 131 0.35 -5.06 12.08
CA VAL A 131 0.05 -4.31 10.84
C VAL A 131 -1.36 -4.61 10.35
N ASN A 132 -1.84 -5.84 10.54
CA ASN A 132 -3.13 -6.32 10.03
C ASN A 132 -4.17 -6.58 11.15
N GLY A 133 -3.93 -6.11 12.38
CA GLY A 133 -4.83 -6.36 13.51
C GLY A 133 -4.91 -7.85 13.86
N ASP A 134 -6.09 -8.45 13.69
CA ASP A 134 -6.36 -9.87 13.98
C ASP A 134 -5.74 -10.85 12.97
N GLY A 135 -5.02 -10.34 11.96
CA GLY A 135 -4.26 -11.12 10.99
C GLY A 135 -4.60 -10.73 9.54
N PRO A 136 -3.87 -11.30 8.56
CA PRO A 136 -4.13 -11.02 7.14
C PRO A 136 -5.57 -11.36 6.74
N ALA A 137 -6.17 -10.48 5.94
CA ALA A 137 -7.52 -10.62 5.41
C ALA A 137 -7.58 -10.26 3.93
N ASP A 138 -8.60 -10.76 3.24
CA ASP A 138 -8.82 -10.44 1.83
C ASP A 138 -9.18 -8.96 1.64
N CYS A 139 -8.71 -8.39 0.53
CA CYS A 139 -9.08 -7.06 0.07
C CYS A 139 -9.70 -7.15 -1.32
N GLU A 140 -10.89 -6.57 -1.48
CA GLU A 140 -11.54 -6.46 -2.78
C GLU A 140 -11.08 -5.21 -3.51
N TYR A 141 -10.95 -5.29 -4.83
CA TYR A 141 -10.77 -4.13 -5.69
C TYR A 141 -11.76 -4.15 -6.84
N ARG A 142 -12.10 -2.95 -7.32
CA ARG A 142 -12.97 -2.76 -8.49
C ARG A 142 -12.44 -1.62 -9.33
N VAL A 143 -12.42 -1.81 -10.65
CA VAL A 143 -12.25 -0.73 -11.61
C VAL A 143 -13.63 -0.16 -11.91
N ILE A 144 -13.83 1.11 -11.61
CA ILE A 144 -15.11 1.81 -11.82
C ILE A 144 -14.92 2.76 -13.00
N GLU A 145 -15.79 2.67 -14.01
CA GLU A 145 -15.79 3.65 -15.08
C GLU A 145 -16.33 4.99 -14.55
N GLY A 146 -15.55 6.06 -14.75
CA GLY A 146 -16.00 7.40 -14.41
C GLY A 146 -17.02 7.91 -15.43
N SER A 147 -18.09 8.56 -14.97
CA SER A 147 -18.85 9.49 -15.81
C SER A 147 -17.91 10.63 -16.22
N ARG A 148 -17.63 10.76 -17.51
CA ARG A 148 -16.82 11.85 -18.08
C ARG A 148 -17.36 13.23 -17.71
#